data_AF-A0A6G3U510-F1
#
_entry.id   AF-A0A6G3U510-F1
#
_cell.length_a   1.000
_cell.length_b   1.000
_cell.length_c   1.000
_cell.angle_alpha   90.00
_cell.angle_beta   90.00
_cell.angle_gamma   90.00
#
_symmetry.space_group_name_H-M   'P 1'
#
loop_
_entity.id
_entity.type
_entity.pdbx_description
1 polymer ?
#
loop_
_entity_poly.entity_id
_entity_poly.type
_entity_poly.pdbx_seq_one_letter_code
_entity_poly.pdbx_strand_id
1 'polypeptide(L)'
;RAGDVDRARDVHRERNAIVAELRRAGGLGGRVRAISAEAERARVSATRALWAAVKRIEAAAPLAGAHLRASLRSGRTFCYRPAAGGPDRWQV
;
A
#
# COMPACT_ATOMS: atom_id res chain seq x y z
N ARG A 1 -24.13 -16.00 0.92
CA ARG A 1 -23.40 -14.75 0.56
C ARG A 1 -23.42 -13.68 1.67
N ALA A 2 -23.72 -14.00 2.94
CA ALA A 2 -23.68 -13.05 4.06
C ALA A 2 -22.31 -12.98 4.77
N GLY A 3 -21.53 -14.08 4.74
CA GLY A 3 -20.23 -14.17 5.42
C GLY A 3 -19.16 -13.18 4.92
N ASP A 4 -19.23 -12.74 3.65
CA ASP A 4 -18.30 -11.72 3.12
C ASP A 4 -18.59 -10.31 3.67
N VAL A 5 -19.86 -10.00 3.96
CA VAL A 5 -20.27 -8.68 4.46
C VAL A 5 -19.89 -8.53 5.93
N ASP A 6 -20.09 -9.57 6.74
CA ASP A 6 -19.75 -9.53 8.16
C ASP A 6 -18.24 -9.53 8.37
N ARG A 7 -17.50 -10.33 7.59
CA ARG A 7 -16.02 -10.29 7.56
C ARG A 7 -15.49 -8.92 7.14
N ALA A 8 -16.10 -8.29 6.15
CA ALA A 8 -15.72 -6.93 5.73
C ALA A 8 -15.98 -5.88 6.82
N ARG A 9 -17.08 -6.02 7.58
CA ARG A 9 -17.40 -5.15 8.72
C ARG A 9 -16.42 -5.31 9.87
N ASP A 10 -16.01 -6.54 10.18
CA ASP A 10 -15.04 -6.83 11.23
C ASP A 10 -13.67 -6.24 10.91
N VAL A 11 -13.18 -6.46 9.69
CA VAL A 11 -11.92 -5.87 9.21
C VAL A 11 -11.97 -4.34 9.22
N HIS A 12 -13.14 -3.76 8.90
CA HIS A 12 -13.32 -2.31 8.96
C HIS A 12 -13.26 -1.76 10.40
N ARG A 13 -13.87 -2.46 11.36
CA ARG A 13 -13.83 -2.11 12.79
C ARG A 13 -12.42 -2.19 13.34
N GLU A 14 -11.72 -3.29 13.08
CA GLU A 14 -10.33 -3.49 13.50
C GLU A 14 -9.41 -2.40 12.93
N ARG A 15 -9.54 -2.09 11.64
CA ARG A 15 -8.83 -0.98 11.00
C ARG A 15 -9.12 0.35 11.70
N ASN A 16 -10.37 0.63 12.05
CA ASN A 16 -10.73 1.88 12.71
C ASN A 16 -10.13 1.99 14.11
N ALA A 17 -10.08 0.88 14.86
CA ALA A 17 -9.42 0.83 16.16
C ALA A 17 -7.90 1.11 16.04
N ILE A 18 -7.22 0.48 15.08
CA ILE A 18 -5.80 0.70 14.81
C ILE A 18 -5.55 2.16 14.39
N VAL A 19 -6.39 2.74 13.53
CA VAL A 19 -6.28 4.16 13.14
C VAL A 19 -6.46 5.09 14.35
N ALA A 20 -7.36 4.76 15.28
CA ALA A 20 -7.54 5.55 16.50
C ALA A 20 -6.31 5.49 17.40
N GLU A 21 -5.70 4.32 17.58
CA GLU A 21 -4.45 4.18 18.35
C GLU A 21 -3.27 4.90 17.70
N LEU A 22 -3.12 4.80 16.38
CA LEU A 22 -2.05 5.50 15.66
C LEU A 22 -2.17 7.02 15.77
N ARG A 23 -3.41 7.55 15.79
CA ARG A 23 -3.66 8.98 16.06
C ARG A 23 -3.28 9.38 17.47
N ARG A 24 -3.59 8.54 18.47
CA ARG A 24 -3.22 8.75 19.87
C ARG A 24 -1.70 8.77 20.06
N ALA A 25 -0.99 7.81 19.46
CA ALA A 25 0.45 7.64 19.62
C ALA A 25 1.30 8.65 18.81
N GLY A 26 0.70 9.36 17.85
CA GLY A 26 1.40 10.30 16.96
C GLY A 26 1.80 11.65 17.58
N GLY A 27 1.41 11.94 18.82
CA GLY A 27 1.65 13.23 19.48
C GLY A 27 2.84 13.20 20.46
N LEU A 28 4.05 13.50 19.99
CA LEU A 28 5.15 13.91 20.89
C LEU A 28 5.04 15.43 21.11
N GLY A 29 4.77 15.85 22.35
CA GLY A 29 4.83 17.26 22.78
C GLY A 29 3.55 18.09 22.57
N GLY A 30 2.36 17.48 22.59
CA GLY A 30 1.08 18.21 22.51
C GLY A 30 0.72 18.77 21.13
N ARG A 31 1.60 18.60 20.13
CA ARG A 31 1.29 18.91 18.72
C ARG A 31 0.99 17.63 17.96
N VAL A 32 -0.19 17.58 17.36
CA VAL A 32 -0.53 16.54 16.39
C VAL A 32 0.45 16.67 15.21
N ARG A 33 1.36 15.71 15.02
CA ARG A 33 2.07 15.55 13.74
C ARG A 33 1.01 15.25 12.69
N ALA A 34 0.57 16.27 11.96
CA ALA A 34 -0.45 16.13 10.94
C ALA A 34 0.14 15.46 9.68
N ILE A 35 0.27 14.13 9.70
CA ILE A 35 -0.03 13.37 8.48
C ILE A 35 -1.55 13.43 8.40
N SER A 36 -2.10 14.26 7.52
CA SER A 36 -3.55 14.42 7.45
C SER A 36 -4.20 13.05 7.20
N ALA A 37 -5.35 12.79 7.82
CA ALA A 37 -6.07 11.54 7.62
C ALA A 37 -6.37 11.27 6.13
N GLU A 38 -6.38 12.31 5.31
CA GLU A 38 -6.49 12.24 3.86
C GLU A 38 -5.21 11.75 3.18
N ALA A 39 -4.03 12.25 3.57
CA ALA A 39 -2.76 11.77 3.04
C ALA A 39 -2.57 10.27 3.33
N GLU A 40 -2.95 9.81 4.53
CA GLU A 40 -2.89 8.39 4.87
C GLU A 40 -3.93 7.57 4.09
N ARG A 41 -5.16 8.07 3.93
CA ARG A 41 -6.17 7.43 3.07
C ARG A 41 -5.69 7.32 1.62
N ALA A 42 -5.10 8.38 1.08
CA ALA A 42 -4.53 8.40 -0.26
C ALA A 42 -3.38 7.39 -0.39
N ARG A 43 -2.48 7.32 0.59
CA ARG A 43 -1.37 6.36 0.63
C ARG A 43 -1.85 4.91 0.63
N VAL A 44 -2.84 4.59 1.44
CA VAL A 44 -3.44 3.25 1.51
C VAL A 44 -4.14 2.91 0.19
N SER A 45 -4.91 3.84 -0.37
CA SER A 45 -5.56 3.67 -1.67
C SER A 45 -4.54 3.42 -2.79
N ALA A 46 -3.50 4.25 -2.87
CA ALA A 46 -2.43 4.12 -3.84
C ALA A 46 -1.66 2.79 -3.69
N THR A 47 -1.36 2.37 -2.46
CA THR A 47 -0.71 1.07 -2.20
C THR A 47 -1.57 -0.09 -2.73
N ARG A 48 -2.88 -0.06 -2.48
CA ARG A 48 -3.79 -1.09 -2.99
C ARG A 48 -3.87 -1.08 -4.51
N ALA A 49 -4.00 0.10 -5.12
CA ALA A 49 -4.07 0.26 -6.57
C ALA A 49 -2.78 -0.23 -7.26
N LEU A 50 -1.62 0.12 -6.71
CA LEU A 50 -0.31 -0.32 -7.20
C LEU A 50 -0.22 -1.84 -7.22
N TRP A 51 -0.50 -2.51 -6.09
CA TRP A 51 -0.39 -3.97 -6.02
C TRP A 51 -1.45 -4.70 -6.85
N ALA A 52 -2.64 -4.11 -7.02
CA ALA A 52 -3.64 -4.64 -7.95
C ALA A 52 -3.18 -4.52 -9.42
N ALA A 53 -2.50 -3.43 -9.78
CA ALA A 53 -1.91 -3.28 -11.11
C ALA A 53 -0.77 -4.28 -11.33
N VAL A 54 0.16 -4.43 -10.38
CA VAL A 54 1.26 -5.41 -10.46
C VAL A 54 0.71 -6.84 -10.63
N LYS A 55 -0.35 -7.22 -9.90
CA LYS A 55 -1.00 -8.52 -10.05
C LYS A 55 -1.56 -8.75 -11.46
N ARG A 56 -2.15 -7.72 -12.07
CA ARG A 56 -2.65 -7.80 -13.46
C ARG A 56 -1.51 -7.93 -14.46
N ILE A 57 -0.43 -7.19 -14.25
CA ILE A 57 0.79 -7.29 -15.08
C ILE A 57 1.39 -8.69 -14.96
N GLU A 58 1.48 -9.24 -13.75
CA GLU A 58 2.01 -10.59 -13.51
C GLU A 58 1.20 -11.68 -14.24
N ALA A 59 -0.11 -11.50 -14.38
CA ALA A 59 -0.95 -12.42 -15.15
C ALA A 59 -0.70 -12.36 -16.68
N ALA A 60 -0.40 -11.17 -17.22
CA ALA A 60 -0.17 -10.97 -18.66
C ALA A 60 1.30 -11.15 -19.06
N ALA A 61 2.23 -10.83 -18.17
CA ALA A 61 3.67 -10.82 -18.36
C ALA A 61 4.37 -11.27 -17.06
N PRO A 62 4.47 -12.59 -16.81
CA PRO A 62 4.94 -13.13 -15.52
C PRO A 62 6.31 -12.61 -15.09
N LEU A 63 7.27 -12.54 -16.02
CA LEU A 63 8.63 -12.05 -15.73
C LEU A 63 8.64 -10.56 -15.34
N ALA A 64 7.89 -9.73 -16.07
CA ALA A 64 7.79 -8.29 -15.78
C ALA A 64 7.07 -8.04 -14.44
N GLY A 65 5.98 -8.77 -14.18
CA GLY A 65 5.25 -8.69 -12.92
C GLY A 65 6.09 -9.11 -11.72
N ALA A 66 6.82 -10.23 -11.83
CA ALA A 66 7.74 -10.70 -10.80
C ALA A 66 8.85 -9.67 -10.53
N HIS A 67 9.41 -9.07 -11.58
CA HIS A 67 10.42 -8.02 -11.45
C HIS A 67 9.88 -6.78 -10.73
N LEU A 68 8.71 -6.27 -11.13
CA LEU A 68 8.06 -5.13 -10.48
C LEU A 68 7.78 -5.42 -9.00
N ARG A 69 7.32 -6.64 -8.70
CA ARG A 69 7.07 -7.08 -7.33
C ARG A 69 8.33 -7.08 -6.48
N ALA A 70 9.44 -7.56 -7.04
CA ALA A 70 10.74 -7.59 -6.37
C ALA A 70 11.38 -6.19 -6.22
N SER A 71 11.04 -5.25 -7.10
CA SER A 71 11.72 -3.95 -7.22
C SER A 71 10.97 -2.78 -6.60
N LEU A 72 9.63 -2.82 -6.53
CA LEU A 72 8.84 -1.74 -5.94
C LEU A 72 8.89 -1.78 -4.41
N ARG A 73 9.01 -0.62 -3.80
CA ARG A 73 8.92 -0.43 -2.34
C ARG A 73 7.82 0.58 -2.04
N SER A 74 6.94 0.24 -1.11
CA SER A 74 5.90 1.12 -0.61
C SER A 74 6.15 1.46 0.85
N GLY A 75 6.18 2.73 1.18
CA GLY A 75 6.28 3.24 2.55
C GLY A 75 5.48 4.53 2.67
N ARG A 76 6.13 5.60 3.14
CA ARG A 76 5.58 6.97 3.10
C ARG A 76 5.55 7.54 1.67
N THR A 77 6.46 7.05 0.84
CA THR A 77 6.55 7.30 -0.61
C THR A 77 6.65 5.96 -1.33
N PHE A 78 6.46 5.98 -2.65
CA PHE A 78 6.73 4.84 -3.52
C PHE A 78 8.08 5.03 -4.19
N CYS A 79 8.88 3.98 -4.24
CA CYS A 79 10.11 4.00 -5.01
C CYS A 79 10.34 2.68 -5.74
N TYR A 80 10.99 2.79 -6.89
CA TYR A 80 11.49 1.67 -7.66
C TYR A 80 12.97 1.47 -7.33
N ARG A 81 13.32 0.30 -6.80
CA ARG A 81 14.67 -0.08 -6.39
C ARG A 81 14.93 -1.52 -6.87
N PRO A 82 15.32 -1.71 -8.14
CA PRO A 82 15.63 -3.03 -8.67
C PRO A 82 16.91 -3.57 -8.03
N ALA A 83 16.97 -4.91 -7.88
CA ALA A 83 18.21 -5.59 -7.54
C ALA A 83 19.20 -5.52 -8.72
N ALA A 84 20.48 -5.82 -8.46
CA ALA A 84 21.46 -6.00 -9.53
C ALA A 84 20.96 -7.06 -10.53
N GLY A 85 20.89 -6.70 -11.82
CA GLY A 85 20.29 -7.53 -12.87
C GLY A 85 18.86 -7.14 -13.29
N GLY A 86 18.31 -6.05 -12.73
CA GLY A 86 17.11 -5.42 -13.29
C GLY A 86 17.36 -4.79 -14.67
N PRO A 87 16.30 -4.47 -15.45
CA PRO A 87 16.45 -3.86 -16.75
C PRO A 87 16.97 -2.43 -16.62
N ASP A 88 18.07 -2.13 -17.32
CA ASP A 88 18.62 -0.77 -17.44
C ASP A 88 17.67 0.17 -18.20
N ARG A 89 16.79 -0.40 -19.05
CA ARG A 89 15.81 0.34 -19.86
C ARG A 89 14.56 -0.51 -20.13
N TRP A 90 13.39 0.11 -20.03
CA TRP A 90 12.13 -0.48 -20.51
C TRP A 90 11.92 -0.12 -21.98
N GLN A 91 11.45 -1.08 -22.77
CA GLN A 91 10.99 -0.88 -24.14
C GLN A 91 9.50 -1.20 -24.18
N VAL A 92 8.74 -0.41 -24.95
CA VAL A 92 7.30 -0.56 -25.15
C VAL A 92 7.05 -1.20 -26.51
#